data_AF-A0A1W5ZZD4-F1
#
_entry.id   AF-A0A1W5ZZD4-F1
#
_cell.length_a   1.000
_cell.length_b   1.000
_cell.length_c   1.000
_cell.angle_alpha   90.00
_cell.angle_beta   90.00
_cell.angle_gamma   90.00
#
_symmetry.space_group_name_H-M   'P 1'
#
loop_
_entity.id
_entity.type
_entity.pdbx_description
1 polymer ?
#
loop_
_entity_poly.entity_id
_entity_poly.type
_entity_poly.pdbx_seq_one_letter_code
_entity_poly.pdbx_strand_id
1 'polypeptide(L)'
;MVFVLIGSVSIISLVWKMADLFMALMKVINLVAICLVGKVAFKVLIDYEMQRKEGKESVFKPFELDIDNTEAWEEEECLKEKAVI
;
A
#
# COMPACT_ATOMS: atom_id res chain seq x y z
N MET A 1 38.97 -7.40 -3.47
CA MET A 1 39.61 -6.17 -4.00
C MET A 1 39.19 -5.83 -5.43
N VAL A 2 39.03 -6.81 -6.34
CA VAL A 2 38.67 -6.58 -7.75
C VAL A 2 37.43 -5.70 -7.95
N PHE A 3 36.36 -5.91 -7.16
CA PHE A 3 35.14 -5.09 -7.24
C PHE A 3 35.36 -3.61 -6.87
N VAL A 4 36.26 -3.34 -5.91
CA VAL A 4 36.62 -1.98 -5.48
C VAL A 4 37.50 -1.30 -6.54
N LEU A 5 38.41 -2.04 -7.18
CA LEU A 5 39.23 -1.54 -8.27
C LEU A 5 38.38 -1.21 -9.52
N ILE A 6 37.42 -2.08 -9.87
CA ILE A 6 36.47 -1.85 -10.97
C ILE A 6 35.58 -0.62 -10.65
N GLY A 7 35.10 -0.49 -9.42
CA GLY A 7 34.30 0.67 -8.99
C GLY A 7 35.09 1.98 -8.97
N SER A 8 36.37 1.95 -8.57
CA SER A 8 37.24 3.14 -8.54
C SER A 8 37.67 3.64 -9.93
N VAL A 9 37.69 2.75 -10.93
CA VAL A 9 38.04 3.08 -12.33
C VAL A 9 36.78 3.35 -13.17
N SER A 10 35.61 2.91 -12.72
CA SER A 10 34.34 3.15 -13.40
C SER A 10 34.00 4.63 -13.43
N ILE A 11 33.52 5.10 -14.58
CA ILE A 11 33.05 6.47 -14.76
C ILE A 11 31.87 6.67 -13.82
N ILE A 12 32.01 7.58 -12.86
CA ILE A 12 30.99 7.90 -11.85
C ILE A 12 29.60 8.06 -12.48
N SER A 13 29.51 8.72 -13.64
CA SER A 13 28.27 8.92 -14.40
C SER A 13 27.59 7.63 -14.86
N LEU A 14 28.33 6.55 -15.16
CA LEU A 14 27.74 5.26 -15.54
C LEU A 14 27.07 4.60 -14.34
N VAL A 15 27.70 4.67 -13.16
CA VAL A 15 27.16 4.11 -11.91
C VAL A 15 25.87 4.82 -11.52
N TRP A 16 25.84 6.16 -11.59
CA TRP A 16 24.63 6.93 -11.33
C TRP A 16 23.50 6.58 -12.30
N LYS A 17 23.79 6.46 -13.60
CA LYS A 17 22.78 6.07 -14.60
C LYS A 17 22.23 4.65 -14.36
N MET A 18 23.08 3.73 -13.90
CA MET A 18 22.62 2.40 -13.51
C MET A 18 21.75 2.44 -12.25
N ALA A 19 22.15 3.23 -11.24
CA ALA A 19 21.36 3.43 -10.03
C ALA A 19 19.99 4.03 -10.34
N ASP A 20 19.92 5.04 -11.21
CA ASP A 20 18.67 5.66 -11.65
C ASP A 20 17.76 4.66 -12.37
N LEU A 21 18.33 3.77 -13.19
CA LEU A 21 17.57 2.72 -13.87
C LEU A 21 16.93 1.74 -12.88
N PHE A 22 17.70 1.25 -11.90
CA PHE A 22 17.18 0.35 -10.87
C PHE A 22 16.16 1.04 -9.95
N MET A 23 16.38 2.32 -9.63
CA MET A 23 15.42 3.14 -8.87
C MET A 23 14.11 3.30 -9.64
N ALA A 24 14.18 3.59 -10.93
CA ALA A 24 13.01 3.69 -11.80
C ALA A 24 12.27 2.35 -11.89
N LEU A 25 12.99 1.24 -12.05
CA LEU A 25 12.39 -0.10 -12.11
C LEU A 25 11.61 -0.44 -10.83
N MET A 26 12.22 -0.22 -9.66
CA MET A 26 11.56 -0.44 -8.37
C MET A 26 10.32 0.43 -8.20
N LYS A 27 10.42 1.71 -8.58
CA LYS A 27 9.28 2.63 -8.53
C LYS A 27 8.15 2.18 -9.45
N VAL A 28 8.46 1.75 -10.67
CA VAL A 28 7.45 1.31 -11.65
C VAL A 28 6.70 0.10 -11.13
N ILE A 29 7.38 -0.91 -10.58
CA ILE A 29 6.73 -2.10 -10.01
C ILE A 29 5.77 -1.71 -8.89
N ASN A 30 6.22 -0.90 -7.94
CA ASN A 30 5.38 -0.44 -6.83
C ASN A 30 4.22 0.45 -7.30
N LEU A 31 4.44 1.31 -8.30
CA LEU A 31 3.40 2.15 -8.85
C LEU A 31 2.29 1.32 -9.52
N VAL A 32 2.67 0.27 -10.26
CA VAL A 32 1.69 -0.68 -10.84
C VAL A 32 0.90 -1.38 -9.74
N ALA A 33 1.55 -1.84 -8.67
CA ALA A 33 0.86 -2.46 -7.54
C ALA A 33 -0.18 -1.50 -6.90
N ILE A 34 0.20 -0.24 -6.66
CA ILE A 34 -0.72 0.78 -6.15
C ILE A 34 -1.86 1.06 -7.13
N CYS A 35 -1.60 1.10 -8.45
CA CYS A 35 -2.64 1.28 -9.45
C CYS A 35 -3.65 0.12 -9.48
N LEU A 36 -3.22 -1.12 -9.25
CA LEU A 36 -4.10 -2.29 -9.19
C LEU A 36 -5.00 -2.25 -7.94
N VAL A 37 -4.44 -1.93 -6.77
CA VAL A 37 -5.18 -1.83 -5.50
C VAL A 37 -5.99 -0.53 -5.41
N GLY A 38 -5.63 0.48 -6.20
CA GLY A 38 -6.18 1.84 -6.11
C GLY A 38 -7.70 1.91 -6.17
N LYS A 39 -8.36 1.07 -6.99
CA LYS A 39 -9.83 1.03 -7.06
C LYS A 39 -10.47 0.73 -5.70
N VAL A 40 -9.95 -0.27 -4.99
CA VAL A 40 -10.44 -0.66 -3.66
C VAL A 40 -10.04 0.41 -2.65
N ALA A 41 -8.79 0.90 -2.69
CA ALA A 41 -8.31 1.94 -1.78
C ALA A 41 -9.15 3.23 -1.85
N PHE A 42 -9.54 3.68 -3.05
CA PHE A 42 -10.43 4.85 -3.19
C PHE A 42 -11.85 4.57 -2.69
N LYS A 43 -12.38 3.35 -2.88
CA LYS A 43 -13.70 2.95 -2.35
C LYS A 43 -13.72 3.04 -0.83
N VAL A 44 -12.69 2.49 -0.17
CA VAL A 44 -12.51 2.55 1.28
C VAL A 44 -12.30 3.98 1.77
N LEU A 45 -11.55 4.80 1.03
CA LEU A 45 -11.31 6.19 1.40
C LEU A 45 -12.60 7.02 1.41
N ILE A 46 -13.45 6.86 0.40
CA ILE A 46 -14.73 7.57 0.32
C ILE A 46 -15.66 7.18 1.47
N ASP A 47 -15.71 5.88 1.78
CA ASP A 47 -16.48 5.36 2.91
C ASP A 47 -15.97 5.93 4.24
N TYR A 48 -14.65 5.90 4.46
CA TYR A 48 -14.02 6.53 5.62
C TYR A 48 -14.35 8.03 5.74
N GLU A 49 -14.29 8.78 4.64
CA GLU A 49 -14.63 10.20 4.63
C GLU A 49 -16.11 10.45 4.97
N MET A 50 -17.02 9.61 4.49
CA MET A 50 -18.44 9.67 4.78
C MET A 50 -18.70 9.40 6.27
N GLN A 51 -18.16 8.31 6.81
CA GLN A 51 -18.27 7.96 8.23
C GLN A 51 -17.70 9.07 9.13
N ARG A 52 -16.54 9.63 8.76
CA ARG A 52 -15.92 10.75 9.49
C ARG A 52 -16.78 12.01 9.46
N LYS A 53 -17.44 12.32 8.35
CA LYS A 53 -18.35 13.47 8.23
C LYS A 53 -19.63 13.29 9.05
N GLU A 54 -20.09 12.06 9.22
CA GLU A 54 -21.25 11.74 10.07
C GLU A 54 -20.94 11.81 11.57
N GLY A 55 -19.68 12.07 11.96
CA GLY A 55 -19.27 12.17 13.36
C GLY A 55 -19.31 10.82 14.09
N LYS A 56 -19.39 9.71 13.35
CA LYS A 56 -19.36 8.34 13.88
C LYS A 56 -17.92 7.86 13.95
N GLU A 57 -17.69 6.89 14.83
CA GLU A 57 -16.44 6.15 14.86
C GLU A 57 -16.29 5.36 13.55
N SER A 58 -15.18 5.60 12.85
CA SER A 58 -14.96 5.02 11.54
C SER A 58 -14.58 3.55 11.67
N VAL A 59 -15.46 2.64 11.25
CA VAL A 59 -15.23 1.20 11.28
C VAL A 59 -15.21 0.68 9.85
N PHE A 60 -14.12 0.02 9.48
CA PHE A 60 -13.99 -0.61 8.18
C PHE A 60 -14.87 -1.86 8.12
N LYS A 61 -15.89 -1.83 7.26
CA LYS A 61 -16.83 -2.94 7.06
C LYS A 61 -16.76 -3.45 5.62
N PRO A 62 -15.97 -4.51 5.36
CA PRO A 62 -15.70 -4.95 4.01
C PRO A 62 -16.94 -5.52 3.28
N PHE A 63 -17.88 -6.13 4.02
CA PHE A 63 -19.14 -6.65 3.46
C PHE A 63 -20.06 -5.55 2.90
N GLU A 64 -20.17 -4.41 3.58
CA GLU A 64 -20.97 -3.26 3.11
C GLU A 64 -20.35 -2.62 1.85
N LEU A 65 -19.05 -2.84 1.63
CA LEU A 65 -18.28 -2.31 0.52
C LEU A 65 -17.99 -3.33 -0.58
N ASP A 66 -18.57 -4.54 -0.58
CA ASP A 66 -18.35 -5.55 -1.64
C ASP A 66 -16.85 -5.77 -1.93
N ILE A 67 -16.05 -5.93 -0.86
CA ILE A 67 -14.60 -6.19 -0.92
C ILE A 67 -14.36 -7.63 -0.45
N ASP A 68 -13.92 -8.48 -1.36
CA ASP A 68 -13.58 -9.89 -1.06
C ASP A 68 -12.17 -10.03 -0.45
N ASN A 69 -11.89 -11.20 0.15
CA ASN A 69 -10.58 -11.57 0.74
C ASN A 69 -10.15 -10.73 1.95
N THR A 70 -11.10 -10.35 2.80
CA THR A 70 -10.86 -9.55 4.01
C THR A 70 -10.94 -10.39 5.28
N GLU A 71 -10.32 -11.58 5.28
CA GLU A 71 -10.36 -12.56 6.38
C GLU A 71 -9.97 -11.94 7.75
N ALA A 72 -9.02 -11.01 7.75
CA ALA A 72 -8.57 -10.33 8.98
C ALA A 72 -9.58 -9.30 9.53
N TRP A 73 -10.68 -9.04 8.83
CA TRP A 73 -11.74 -8.10 9.23
C TRP A 73 -13.13 -8.77 9.25
N GLU A 74 -13.22 -10.10 9.14
CA GLU A 74 -14.48 -10.84 9.22
C GLU A 74 -14.96 -10.99 10.68
N GLU A 75 -16.18 -10.48 10.92
CA GLU A 75 -17.19 -10.62 12.01
C GLU A 75 -16.82 -11.01 13.46
N GLU A 76 -15.74 -11.73 13.78
CA GLU A 76 -15.45 -12.20 15.14
C GLU A 76 -15.02 -11.11 16.13
N GLU A 77 -14.44 -10.00 15.66
CA GLU A 77 -14.03 -8.90 16.56
C GLU A 77 -15.12 -7.85 16.77
N CYS A 78 -15.96 -7.58 15.77
CA CYS A 78 -17.05 -6.59 15.87
C CYS A 78 -18.18 -7.05 16.82
N LEU A 79 -18.40 -8.37 16.95
CA LEU A 79 -19.38 -8.93 17.89
C LEU A 79 -18.87 -8.93 19.34
N LYS A 80 -17.56 -9.05 19.57
CA LYS A 80 -16.97 -8.99 20.92
C LYS A 80 -17.09 -7.59 21.52
N GLU A 81 -16.88 -6.55 20.72
CA GLU A 81 -16.93 -5.17 21.19
C GLU A 81 -18.34 -4.73 21.62
N LYS A 82 -19.39 -5.21 20.94
CA LYS A 82 -20.79 -4.97 21.34
C LYS A 82 -21.29 -5.82 22.51
N ALA A 83 -20.63 -6.94 22.81
CA ALA A 83 -21.01 -7.83 23.92
C ALA A 83 -20.34 -7.47 25.26
N VAL A 84 -19.35 -6.57 25.24
CA VAL A 84 -18.59 -6.13 26.42
C VAL A 84 -19.11 -4.78 26.98
N ILE A 85 -20.07 -4.15 26.30
CA ILE A 85 -20.73 -2.89 26.73
C ILE A 85 -22.12 -3.18 27.27
#